data_AF-F8JY52-F1
#
_entry.id   AF-F8JY52-F1
#
_cell.length_a   1.000
_cell.length_b   1.000
_cell.length_c   1.000
_cell.angle_alpha   90.00
_cell.angle_beta   90.00
_cell.angle_gamma   90.00
#
_symmetry.space_group_name_H-M   'P 1'
#
loop_
_entity.id
_entity.type
_entity.pdbx_description
1 polymer ?
#
loop_
_entity_poly.entity_id
_entity_poly.type
_entity_poly.pdbx_seq_one_letter_code
_entity_poly.pdbx_strand_id
1 'polypeptide(L)'
;MPDPGPGQHLACEICDRPSGAGTRVHRACEQRLAQNLAALPSLYRGLTGALEPGRSPRYGGRPGSRTAPMPVREDVLDLVGPGGIEGVLLDWERDLRDHLGWPPPQPRGSVERTVNESVDVLLRQVRWVCSTHPAVQDFARDVAALRARCERVLGIEHPRWISVRCPCGARLTFVFDTAGERCGRCQTSYPRAAVLQLPLVERSAA
;
A
#
# COMPACT_ATOMS: atom_id res chain seq x y z
N MET A 1 -4.54 -0.39 -46.40
CA MET A 1 -4.62 -0.10 -44.95
C MET A 1 -4.06 -1.32 -44.23
N PRO A 2 -2.95 -1.20 -43.49
CA PRO A 2 -2.40 -2.35 -42.78
C PRO A 2 -3.34 -2.79 -41.66
N ASP A 3 -3.60 -4.09 -41.64
CA ASP A 3 -4.38 -4.83 -40.64
C ASP A 3 -3.72 -4.66 -39.26
N PRO A 4 -4.43 -4.20 -38.20
CA PRO A 4 -3.87 -4.18 -36.85
C PRO A 4 -3.67 -5.62 -36.38
N GLY A 5 -2.42 -6.10 -36.48
CA GLY A 5 -2.01 -7.45 -36.08
C GLY A 5 -2.52 -7.85 -34.68
N PRO A 6 -2.61 -9.17 -34.42
CA PRO A 6 -3.30 -9.74 -33.27
C PRO A 6 -2.90 -9.03 -31.98
N GLY A 7 -3.91 -8.50 -31.28
CA GLY A 7 -3.79 -7.59 -30.15
C GLY A 7 -2.71 -8.03 -29.18
N GLN A 8 -1.63 -7.27 -29.12
CA GLN A 8 -0.58 -7.47 -28.13
C GLN A 8 -1.23 -7.33 -26.76
N HIS A 9 -1.30 -8.44 -26.03
CA HIS A 9 -1.60 -8.43 -24.62
C HIS A 9 -0.46 -7.67 -23.94
N LEU A 10 -0.72 -6.41 -23.61
CA LEU A 10 0.17 -5.64 -22.78
C LEU A 10 0.08 -6.23 -21.35
N ALA A 11 1.18 -6.23 -20.62
CA ALA A 11 1.12 -6.47 -19.19
C ALA A 11 0.69 -5.16 -18.51
N CYS A 12 -0.07 -5.26 -17.43
CA CYS A 12 -0.39 -4.11 -16.59
C CYS A 12 0.90 -3.64 -15.90
N GLU A 13 1.34 -2.41 -16.17
CA GLU A 13 2.65 -1.92 -15.69
C GLU A 13 2.78 -1.84 -14.16
N ILE A 14 1.68 -1.86 -13.41
CA ILE A 14 1.72 -1.85 -11.93
C ILE A 14 1.86 -3.25 -11.34
N CYS A 15 1.30 -4.28 -11.98
CA CYS A 15 1.18 -5.62 -11.37
C CYS A 15 1.69 -6.75 -12.25
N ASP A 16 2.20 -6.44 -13.43
CA ASP A 16 2.77 -7.33 -14.44
C ASP A 16 1.84 -8.46 -14.90
N ARG A 17 0.54 -8.37 -14.56
CA ARG A 17 -0.48 -9.33 -15.01
C ARG A 17 -0.97 -8.98 -16.40
N PRO A 18 -1.37 -9.98 -17.22
CA PRO A 18 -1.94 -9.74 -18.54
C PRO A 18 -3.11 -8.76 -18.48
N SER A 19 -3.11 -7.78 -19.38
CA SER A 19 -4.22 -6.86 -19.57
C SER A 19 -4.90 -7.08 -20.93
N GLY A 20 -6.14 -6.59 -21.04
CA GLY A 20 -6.85 -6.56 -22.31
C GLY A 20 -6.19 -5.57 -23.28
N ALA A 21 -6.41 -5.78 -24.58
CA ALA A 21 -5.87 -4.91 -25.62
C ALA A 21 -6.14 -3.42 -25.29
N GLY A 22 -5.08 -2.60 -25.33
CA GLY A 22 -5.16 -1.16 -25.07
C GLY A 22 -5.25 -0.71 -23.60
N THR A 23 -5.22 -1.63 -22.63
CA THR A 23 -5.25 -1.27 -21.20
C THR A 23 -3.84 -1.26 -20.61
N ARG A 24 -3.26 -0.07 -20.41
CA ARG A 24 -1.92 0.07 -19.78
C ARG A 24 -1.90 -0.32 -18.30
N VAL A 25 -2.92 0.09 -17.56
CA VAL A 25 -3.09 -0.20 -16.13
C VAL A 25 -4.52 -0.66 -15.88
N HIS A 26 -4.70 -1.75 -15.14
CA HIS A 26 -6.03 -2.23 -14.78
C HIS A 26 -6.76 -1.20 -13.90
N ARG A 27 -8.09 -1.10 -14.08
CA ARG A 27 -8.94 -0.24 -13.23
C ARG A 27 -8.78 -0.54 -11.74
N ALA A 28 -8.61 -1.82 -11.38
CA ALA A 28 -8.38 -2.23 -10.00
C ALA A 28 -7.02 -1.75 -9.45
N CYS A 29 -5.97 -1.70 -10.28
CA CYS A 29 -4.67 -1.17 -9.88
C CYS A 29 -4.70 0.34 -9.72
N GLU A 30 -5.35 1.07 -10.63
CA GLU A 30 -5.60 2.51 -10.53
C GLU A 30 -6.36 2.85 -9.23
N GLN A 31 -7.45 2.12 -8.94
CA GLN A 31 -8.22 2.29 -7.71
C GLN A 31 -7.39 2.02 -6.46
N ARG A 32 -6.56 0.98 -6.46
CA ARG A 32 -5.66 0.67 -5.34
C ARG A 32 -4.64 1.78 -5.12
N LEU A 33 -4.06 2.32 -6.19
CA LEU A 33 -3.14 3.46 -6.11
C LEU A 33 -3.83 4.68 -5.48
N ALA A 34 -5.03 5.03 -5.96
CA ALA A 34 -5.81 6.13 -5.39
C ALA A 34 -6.14 5.90 -3.90
N GLN A 35 -6.53 4.68 -3.53
CA GLN A 35 -6.79 4.33 -2.13
C GLN A 35 -5.53 4.46 -1.25
N ASN A 36 -4.38 4.06 -1.77
CA ASN A 36 -3.12 4.20 -1.04
C ASN A 36 -2.78 5.67 -0.81
N LEU A 37 -2.87 6.51 -1.85
CA LEU A 37 -2.66 7.96 -1.73
C LEU A 37 -3.63 8.59 -0.72
N ALA A 38 -4.93 8.29 -0.84
CA ALA A 38 -5.97 8.88 0.01
C ALA A 38 -5.81 8.53 1.50
N ALA A 39 -5.14 7.41 1.83
CA ALA A 39 -4.89 7.02 3.22
C ALA A 39 -3.74 7.81 3.88
N LEU A 40 -2.78 8.32 3.11
CA LEU A 40 -1.56 8.93 3.63
C LEU A 40 -1.80 10.14 4.56
N PRO A 41 -2.72 11.08 4.25
CA PRO A 41 -3.03 12.20 5.15
C PRO A 41 -3.46 11.77 6.56
N SER A 42 -4.33 10.78 6.67
CA SER A 42 -4.78 10.27 7.97
C SER A 42 -3.68 9.51 8.70
N LEU A 43 -2.87 8.74 7.97
CA LEU A 43 -1.74 8.02 8.55
C LEU A 43 -0.69 9.00 9.08
N TYR A 44 -0.42 10.08 8.36
CA TYR A 44 0.49 11.14 8.79
C TYR A 44 0.06 11.77 10.13
N ARG A 45 -1.21 12.15 10.26
CA ARG A 45 -1.74 12.68 11.54
C ARG A 45 -1.63 11.69 12.69
N GLY A 46 -1.80 10.39 12.39
CA GLY A 46 -1.55 9.33 13.36
C GLY A 46 -0.10 9.29 13.82
N LEU A 47 0.85 9.44 12.89
CA LEU A 47 2.30 9.44 13.19
C LEU A 47 2.69 10.63 14.05
N THR A 48 2.17 11.83 13.76
CA THR A 48 2.43 13.02 14.59
C THR A 48 1.87 12.87 16.00
N GLY A 49 0.71 12.24 16.17
CA GLY A 49 0.17 11.92 17.50
C GLY A 49 1.02 10.90 18.26
N ALA A 50 1.69 9.97 17.57
CA ALA A 50 2.60 9.01 18.16
C ALA A 50 3.96 9.62 18.61
N LEU A 51 4.26 10.86 18.18
CA LEU A 51 5.45 11.61 18.62
C LEU A 51 5.24 12.38 19.94
N GLU A 52 4.01 12.58 20.39
CA GLU A 52 3.75 13.25 21.67
C GLU A 52 4.27 12.39 22.85
N PRO A 53 5.18 12.90 23.69
CA PRO A 53 5.65 12.17 24.86
C PRO A 53 4.52 12.05 25.89
N GLY A 54 3.70 10.99 25.84
CA GLY A 54 2.52 10.95 26.71
C GLY A 54 1.75 9.63 26.80
N ARG A 55 2.07 8.87 27.87
CA ARG A 55 1.31 7.75 28.46
C ARG A 55 1.25 6.47 27.65
N SER A 56 2.25 5.60 27.84
CA SER A 56 2.06 4.16 27.66
C SER A 56 1.00 3.65 28.67
N PRO A 57 -0.18 3.17 28.24
CA PRO A 57 -1.11 2.46 29.10
C PRO A 57 -0.85 0.97 28.92
N ARG A 58 -0.34 0.32 29.98
CA ARG A 58 0.12 -1.09 30.06
C ARG A 58 1.61 -1.25 29.75
N TYR A 59 2.42 -1.29 30.79
CA TYR A 59 3.32 -2.41 31.06
C TYR A 59 3.82 -2.26 32.50
N GLY A 60 3.11 -2.90 33.44
CA GLY A 60 3.69 -3.24 34.73
C GLY A 60 4.71 -4.34 34.49
N GLY A 61 5.97 -3.96 34.28
CA GLY A 61 7.07 -4.89 34.07
C GLY A 61 8.40 -4.20 34.39
N ARG A 62 9.14 -4.72 35.37
CA ARG A 62 10.39 -4.18 35.91
C ARG A 62 11.38 -3.73 34.80
N PRO A 63 12.00 -2.53 34.92
CA PRO A 63 13.11 -2.15 34.06
C PRO A 63 14.39 -2.88 34.51
N GLY A 64 14.82 -3.86 33.71
CA GLY A 64 16.07 -4.59 33.86
C GLY A 64 17.13 -4.20 32.84
N SER A 65 17.13 -2.97 32.34
CA SER A 65 18.13 -2.45 31.40
C SER A 65 18.77 -1.18 31.96
N ARG A 66 20.10 -1.15 32.06
CA ARG A 66 20.91 -0.01 32.54
C ARG A 66 21.09 1.10 31.49
N THR A 67 20.47 0.97 30.33
CA THR A 67 20.39 2.02 29.31
C THR A 67 18.93 2.47 29.25
N ALA A 68 18.66 3.73 29.56
CA ALA A 68 17.32 4.29 29.40
C ALA A 68 16.92 4.11 27.92
N PRO A 69 15.83 3.38 27.60
CA PRO A 69 15.38 3.28 26.23
C PRO A 69 15.18 4.70 25.68
N MET A 70 15.67 4.98 24.47
CA MET A 70 15.50 6.29 23.86
C MET A 70 14.02 6.69 23.94
N PRO A 71 13.70 7.91 24.43
CA PRO A 71 12.33 8.32 24.68
C PRO A 71 11.50 8.48 23.39
N VAL A 72 12.12 8.41 22.22
CA VAL A 72 11.48 8.62 20.91
C VAL A 72 11.72 7.43 20.00
N ARG A 73 10.68 7.07 19.24
CA ARG A 73 10.68 6.03 18.22
C ARG A 73 11.37 6.52 16.94
N GLU A 74 12.59 6.04 16.68
CA GLU A 74 13.42 6.41 15.52
C GLU A 74 12.71 6.18 14.18
N ASP A 75 11.94 5.09 14.06
CA ASP A 75 11.13 4.77 12.89
C ASP A 75 10.04 5.80 12.57
N VAL A 76 9.52 6.48 13.60
CA VAL A 76 8.57 7.59 13.43
C VAL A 76 9.31 8.86 12.99
N LEU A 77 10.50 9.12 13.53
CA LEU A 77 11.32 10.27 13.16
C LEU A 77 11.78 10.20 11.71
N ASP A 78 12.15 9.03 11.20
CA ASP A 78 12.50 8.85 9.78
C ASP A 78 11.32 9.13 8.84
N LEU A 79 10.09 8.86 9.28
CA LEU A 79 8.88 9.09 8.48
C LEU A 79 8.41 10.54 8.52
N VAL A 80 8.53 11.21 9.66
CA VAL A 80 8.03 12.59 9.88
C VAL A 80 9.12 13.63 9.61
N GLY A 81 10.39 13.24 9.67
CA GLY A 81 11.53 14.09 9.43
C GLY A 81 11.72 14.49 7.96
N PRO A 82 12.66 15.40 7.68
CA PRO A 82 12.98 15.83 6.31
C PRO A 82 13.30 14.63 5.41
N GLY A 83 12.68 14.59 4.23
CA GLY A 83 12.86 13.46 3.29
C GLY A 83 12.02 12.22 3.60
N GLY A 84 11.19 12.25 4.65
CA GLY A 84 10.21 11.20 4.95
C GLY A 84 9.01 11.22 4.00
N ILE A 85 7.81 11.06 4.55
CA ILE A 85 6.56 11.04 3.77
C ILE A 85 6.36 12.28 2.89
N GLU A 86 6.72 13.46 3.39
CA GLU A 86 6.66 14.71 2.63
C GLU A 86 7.60 14.69 1.43
N GLY A 87 8.85 14.25 1.61
CA GLY A 87 9.86 14.26 0.56
C GLY A 87 9.43 13.40 -0.64
N VAL A 88 9.01 12.16 -0.37
CA VAL A 88 8.52 11.24 -1.41
C VAL A 88 7.33 11.83 -2.16
N LEU A 89 6.34 12.39 -1.46
CA LEU A 89 5.16 12.97 -2.11
C LEU A 89 5.47 14.22 -2.92
N LEU A 90 6.37 15.08 -2.41
CA LEU A 90 6.76 16.31 -3.07
C LEU A 90 7.60 16.05 -4.32
N ASP A 91 8.47 15.03 -4.28
CA ASP A 91 9.26 14.62 -5.45
C ASP A 91 8.35 14.07 -6.56
N TRP A 92 7.37 13.22 -6.23
CA TRP A 92 6.38 12.78 -7.20
C TRP A 92 5.48 13.91 -7.72
N GLU A 93 5.12 14.88 -6.87
CA GLU A 93 4.38 16.07 -7.33
C GLU A 93 5.23 16.93 -8.29
N ARG A 94 6.53 17.10 -8.00
CA ARG A 94 7.46 17.86 -8.86
C ARG A 94 7.59 17.17 -10.23
N ASP A 95 7.85 15.87 -10.23
CA ASP A 95 7.95 15.05 -11.45
C ASP A 95 6.67 15.12 -12.30
N LEU A 96 5.50 14.98 -11.66
CA LEU A 96 4.20 15.17 -12.31
C LEU A 96 4.04 16.56 -12.93
N ARG A 97 4.40 17.62 -12.18
CA ARG A 97 4.28 19.01 -12.65
C ARG A 97 5.22 19.28 -13.81
N ASP A 98 6.44 18.76 -13.76
CA ASP A 98 7.43 18.88 -14.83
C ASP A 98 6.91 18.24 -16.12
N HIS A 99 6.32 17.04 -16.01
CA HIS A 99 5.67 16.36 -17.14
C HIS A 99 4.45 17.10 -17.71
N LEU A 100 3.71 17.82 -16.87
CA LEU A 100 2.54 18.61 -17.27
C LEU A 100 2.89 20.06 -17.70
N GLY A 101 4.17 20.45 -17.61
CA GLY A 101 4.60 21.84 -17.86
C GLY A 101 4.04 22.85 -16.86
N TRP A 102 3.71 22.40 -15.64
CA TRP A 102 3.19 23.24 -14.57
C TRP A 102 4.33 23.88 -13.78
N PRO A 103 4.10 25.05 -13.14
CA PRO A 103 5.08 25.61 -12.21
C PRO A 103 5.38 24.63 -11.05
N PRO A 104 6.61 24.68 -10.50
CA PRO A 104 6.99 23.84 -9.38
C PRO A 104 6.10 24.10 -8.15
N PRO A 105 5.97 23.13 -7.24
CA PRO A 105 5.18 23.30 -6.04
C PRO A 105 5.75 24.44 -5.17
N GLN A 106 4.88 25.35 -4.73
CA GLN A 106 5.27 26.43 -3.84
C GLN A 106 5.48 25.91 -2.41
N PRO A 107 6.35 26.55 -1.60
CA PRO A 107 6.49 26.22 -0.18
C PRO A 107 5.17 26.42 0.57
N ARG A 108 4.74 25.40 1.34
CA ARG A 108 3.42 25.39 2.02
C ARG A 108 3.48 25.73 3.50
N GLY A 109 4.67 25.91 4.05
CA GLY A 109 4.90 26.39 5.43
C GLY A 109 4.76 25.33 6.53
N SER A 110 4.04 24.21 6.30
CA SER A 110 4.04 23.07 7.23
C SER A 110 4.04 21.73 6.48
N VAL A 111 4.70 20.73 7.08
CA VAL A 111 4.81 19.37 6.54
C VAL A 111 3.42 18.74 6.34
N GLU A 112 2.51 18.90 7.31
CA GLU A 112 1.14 18.38 7.20
C GLU A 112 0.41 18.98 5.99
N ARG A 113 0.55 20.29 5.78
CA ARG A 113 -0.05 20.97 4.64
C ARG A 113 0.58 20.51 3.33
N THR A 114 1.90 20.30 3.30
CA THR A 114 2.57 19.70 2.15
C THR A 114 2.02 18.32 1.81
N VAL A 115 1.93 17.43 2.78
CA VAL A 115 1.38 16.08 2.58
C VAL A 115 -0.06 16.14 2.05
N ASN A 116 -0.92 16.94 2.66
CA ASN A 116 -2.32 17.06 2.25
C ASN A 116 -2.46 17.58 0.81
N GLU A 117 -1.77 18.68 0.48
CA GLU A 117 -1.88 19.30 -0.83
C GLU A 117 -1.21 18.47 -1.93
N SER A 118 -0.05 17.85 -1.66
CA SER A 118 0.60 16.94 -2.61
C SER A 118 -0.28 15.73 -2.90
N VAL A 119 -0.88 15.11 -1.88
CA VAL A 119 -1.81 13.98 -2.07
C VAL A 119 -3.02 14.40 -2.89
N ASP A 120 -3.60 15.58 -2.63
CA ASP A 120 -4.76 16.09 -3.36
C ASP A 120 -4.44 16.36 -4.86
N VAL A 121 -3.26 16.93 -5.16
CA VAL A 121 -2.77 17.09 -6.54
C VAL A 121 -2.58 15.73 -7.21
N LEU A 122 -1.86 14.81 -6.56
CA LEU A 122 -1.58 13.47 -7.10
C LEU A 122 -2.87 12.69 -7.35
N LEU A 123 -3.83 12.72 -6.41
CA LEU A 123 -5.14 12.06 -6.53
C LEU A 123 -5.92 12.54 -7.75
N ARG A 124 -5.98 13.86 -7.97
CA ARG A 124 -6.65 14.43 -9.16
C ARG A 124 -6.00 13.98 -10.47
N GLN A 125 -4.72 13.64 -10.44
CA GLN A 125 -3.96 13.22 -11.62
C GLN A 125 -3.73 11.72 -11.74
N VAL A 126 -4.23 10.87 -10.82
CA VAL A 126 -4.03 9.40 -10.87
C VAL A 126 -4.40 8.81 -12.22
N ARG A 127 -5.52 9.24 -12.83
CA ARG A 127 -5.94 8.75 -14.15
C ARG A 127 -4.94 9.10 -15.25
N TRP A 128 -4.40 10.31 -15.22
CA TRP A 128 -3.36 10.73 -16.16
C TRP A 128 -2.07 9.94 -15.92
N VAL A 129 -1.66 9.78 -14.65
CA VAL A 129 -0.48 9.01 -14.28
C VAL A 129 -0.56 7.57 -14.79
N CYS A 130 -1.69 6.89 -14.56
CA CYS A 130 -1.90 5.51 -15.00
C CYS A 130 -2.00 5.33 -16.52
N SER A 131 -2.32 6.37 -17.28
CA SER A 131 -2.41 6.29 -18.74
C SER A 131 -1.13 6.76 -19.43
N THR A 132 -0.43 7.75 -18.88
CA THR A 132 0.58 8.52 -19.63
C THR A 132 1.96 8.54 -18.96
N HIS A 133 2.04 8.54 -17.64
CA HIS A 133 3.33 8.75 -16.95
C HIS A 133 4.29 7.58 -17.15
N PRO A 134 5.56 7.79 -17.55
CA PRO A 134 6.48 6.70 -17.86
C PRO A 134 6.84 5.84 -16.64
N ALA A 135 6.93 6.44 -15.44
CA ALA A 135 7.32 5.76 -14.20
C ALA A 135 6.12 5.34 -13.32
N VAL A 136 4.99 4.94 -13.91
CA VAL A 136 3.77 4.56 -13.14
C VAL A 136 4.02 3.41 -12.17
N GLN A 137 4.87 2.44 -12.53
CA GLN A 137 5.19 1.29 -11.68
C GLN A 137 5.93 1.73 -10.42
N ASP A 138 6.96 2.56 -10.57
CA ASP A 138 7.75 3.07 -9.45
C ASP A 138 6.89 3.95 -8.54
N PHE A 139 6.07 4.84 -9.12
CA PHE A 139 5.12 5.63 -8.35
C PHE A 139 4.18 4.77 -7.51
N ALA A 140 3.59 3.73 -8.11
CA ALA A 140 2.69 2.84 -7.40
C ALA A 140 3.40 2.05 -6.29
N ARG A 141 4.65 1.62 -6.54
CA ARG A 141 5.49 0.91 -5.58
C ARG A 141 5.83 1.80 -4.38
N ASP A 142 6.28 3.02 -4.62
CA ASP A 142 6.69 3.96 -3.59
C ASP A 142 5.52 4.36 -2.70
N VAL A 143 4.38 4.71 -3.30
CA VAL A 143 3.16 5.05 -2.55
C VAL A 143 2.68 3.86 -1.69
N ALA A 144 2.70 2.64 -2.25
CA ALA A 144 2.33 1.44 -1.49
C ALA A 144 3.31 1.15 -0.35
N ALA A 145 4.62 1.29 -0.60
CA ALA A 145 5.67 1.10 0.40
C ALA A 145 5.56 2.14 1.52
N LEU A 146 5.28 3.39 1.18
CA LEU A 146 5.11 4.49 2.11
C LEU A 146 3.91 4.24 3.04
N ARG A 147 2.74 3.90 2.46
CA ARG A 147 1.56 3.51 3.23
C ARG A 147 1.87 2.35 4.19
N ALA A 148 2.45 1.27 3.67
CA ALA A 148 2.75 0.08 4.48
C ALA A 148 3.73 0.38 5.62
N ARG A 149 4.68 1.31 5.40
CA ARG A 149 5.61 1.76 6.44
C ARG A 149 4.87 2.54 7.53
N CYS A 150 4.00 3.50 7.16
CA CYS A 150 3.19 4.24 8.12
C CYS A 150 2.29 3.31 8.95
N GLU A 151 1.59 2.38 8.31
CA GLU A 151 0.70 1.42 8.99
C GLU A 151 1.48 0.53 9.97
N ARG A 152 2.67 0.06 9.60
CA ARG A 152 3.55 -0.72 10.50
C ARG A 152 3.94 0.06 11.74
N VAL A 153 4.34 1.32 11.57
CA VAL A 153 4.76 2.19 12.69
C VAL A 153 3.60 2.45 13.64
N LEU A 154 2.39 2.66 13.10
CA LEU A 154 1.16 2.84 13.88
C LEU A 154 0.61 1.54 14.49
N GLY A 155 1.24 0.39 14.22
CA GLY A 155 0.75 -0.91 14.69
C GLY A 155 -0.61 -1.30 14.10
N ILE A 156 -0.95 -0.77 12.92
CA ILE A 156 -2.18 -1.14 12.22
C ILE A 156 -2.00 -2.56 11.68
N GLU A 157 -2.67 -3.52 12.32
CA GLU A 157 -2.67 -4.91 11.87
C GLU A 157 -3.65 -5.11 10.72
N HIS A 158 -3.15 -5.60 9.59
CA HIS A 158 -3.99 -6.03 8.49
C HIS A 158 -4.39 -7.49 8.66
N PRO A 159 -5.63 -7.86 8.29
CA PRO A 159 -6.04 -9.25 8.26
C PRO A 159 -5.10 -10.06 7.37
N ARG A 160 -4.46 -11.07 7.96
CA ARG A 160 -3.56 -11.97 7.22
C ARG A 160 -4.39 -12.97 6.44
N TRP A 161 -4.40 -12.79 5.13
CA TRP A 161 -5.03 -13.72 4.20
C TRP A 161 -4.14 -14.95 3.98
N ILE A 162 -4.74 -16.12 4.12
CA ILE A 162 -4.10 -17.41 3.89
C ILE A 162 -4.82 -18.08 2.73
N SER A 163 -4.03 -18.53 1.74
CA SER A 163 -4.55 -19.31 0.62
C SER A 163 -4.19 -20.78 0.79
N VAL A 164 -5.21 -21.64 0.88
CA VAL A 164 -5.07 -23.10 0.97
C VAL A 164 -5.72 -23.77 -0.25
N ARG A 165 -5.31 -25.01 -0.53
CA ARG A 165 -5.87 -25.83 -1.60
C ARG A 165 -6.85 -26.82 -0.99
N CYS A 166 -8.11 -26.73 -1.42
CA CYS A 166 -9.12 -27.74 -1.12
C CYS A 166 -8.74 -29.06 -1.81
N PRO A 167 -9.06 -30.24 -1.23
CA PRO A 167 -8.88 -31.55 -1.89
C PRO A 167 -9.53 -31.65 -3.28
N CYS A 168 -10.58 -30.88 -3.57
CA CYS A 168 -11.17 -30.80 -4.92
C CYS A 168 -10.34 -29.96 -5.93
N GLY A 169 -9.17 -29.47 -5.52
CA GLY A 169 -8.25 -28.65 -6.30
C GLY A 169 -8.57 -27.15 -6.32
N ALA A 170 -9.66 -26.69 -5.71
CA ALA A 170 -10.00 -25.26 -5.65
C ALA A 170 -9.11 -24.49 -4.66
N ARG A 171 -8.80 -23.23 -4.97
CA ARG A 171 -8.12 -22.30 -4.06
C ARG A 171 -9.15 -21.67 -3.11
N LEU A 172 -8.88 -21.77 -1.81
CA LEU A 172 -9.64 -21.12 -0.74
C LEU A 172 -8.78 -20.01 -0.16
N THR A 173 -9.34 -18.83 0.04
CA THR A 173 -8.64 -17.69 0.65
C THR A 173 -9.48 -17.16 1.80
N PHE A 174 -8.91 -17.18 3.01
CA PHE A 174 -9.62 -16.80 4.24
C PHE A 174 -8.67 -15.98 5.13
N VAL A 175 -9.24 -15.23 6.07
CA VAL A 175 -8.45 -14.51 7.09
C VAL A 175 -8.11 -15.49 8.22
N PHE A 176 -6.93 -15.39 8.82
CA PHE A 176 -6.55 -16.30 9.92
C PHE A 176 -7.60 -16.40 11.04
N ASP A 177 -8.38 -15.35 11.29
CA ASP A 177 -9.42 -15.31 12.34
C ASP A 177 -10.82 -15.75 11.91
N THR A 178 -10.96 -16.31 10.70
CA THR A 178 -12.26 -16.82 10.23
C THR A 178 -12.66 -18.08 11.01
N ALA A 179 -13.95 -18.21 11.36
CA ALA A 179 -14.50 -19.36 12.12
C ALA A 179 -14.53 -20.67 11.31
N GLY A 180 -14.49 -20.58 10.00
CA GLY A 180 -14.53 -21.68 9.04
C GLY A 180 -14.73 -21.12 7.64
N GLU A 181 -14.52 -21.95 6.62
CA GLU A 181 -14.62 -21.52 5.22
C GLU A 181 -15.31 -22.61 4.38
N ARG A 182 -16.14 -22.19 3.41
CA ARG A 182 -16.84 -23.11 2.51
C ARG A 182 -16.22 -23.05 1.13
N CYS A 183 -15.91 -24.21 0.57
CA CYS A 183 -15.38 -24.28 -0.78
C CYS A 183 -16.43 -23.89 -1.82
N GLY A 184 -16.21 -22.82 -2.58
CA GLY A 184 -17.12 -22.42 -3.65
C GLY A 184 -17.30 -23.46 -4.77
N ARG A 185 -16.36 -24.40 -4.93
CA ARG A 185 -16.42 -25.44 -5.96
C ARG A 185 -17.15 -26.71 -5.50
N CYS A 186 -16.59 -27.43 -4.53
CA CYS A 186 -17.18 -28.67 -4.04
C CYS A 186 -18.21 -28.46 -2.92
N GLN A 187 -18.44 -27.22 -2.50
CA GLN A 187 -19.41 -26.83 -1.47
C GLN A 187 -19.15 -27.42 -0.08
N THR A 188 -18.02 -28.12 0.13
CA THR A 188 -17.57 -28.65 1.42
C THR A 188 -17.28 -27.50 2.39
N SER A 189 -17.86 -27.58 3.59
CA SER A 189 -17.59 -26.64 4.68
C SER A 189 -16.46 -27.19 5.55
N TYR A 190 -15.46 -26.36 5.81
CA TYR A 190 -14.33 -26.69 6.66
C TYR A 190 -14.41 -25.86 7.95
N PRO A 191 -14.48 -26.49 9.13
CA PRO A 191 -14.30 -25.77 10.39
C PRO A 191 -12.87 -25.22 10.49
N ARG A 192 -12.65 -24.14 11.26
CA ARG A 192 -11.34 -23.47 11.42
C ARG A 192 -10.15 -24.43 11.49
N ALA A 193 -10.20 -25.42 12.39
CA ALA A 193 -9.10 -26.37 12.57
C ALA A 193 -8.78 -27.18 11.30
N ALA A 194 -9.81 -27.58 10.54
CA ALA A 194 -9.64 -28.32 9.30
C ALA A 194 -9.10 -27.44 8.18
N VAL A 195 -9.51 -26.16 8.10
CA VAL A 195 -8.99 -25.23 7.09
C VAL A 195 -7.48 -25.03 7.26
N LEU A 196 -7.01 -24.91 8.50
CA LEU A 196 -5.58 -24.71 8.82
C LEU A 196 -4.70 -25.93 8.50
N GLN A 197 -5.30 -27.11 8.38
CA GLN A 197 -4.59 -28.34 8.01
C GLN A 197 -4.56 -28.57 6.48
N LEU A 198 -5.30 -27.77 5.70
CA LEU A 198 -5.26 -27.88 4.24
C LEU A 198 -3.89 -27.44 3.70
N PRO A 199 -3.40 -28.08 2.63
CA PRO A 199 -2.12 -27.71 2.04
C PRO A 199 -2.15 -26.25 1.58
N LEU A 200 -1.14 -25.49 2.00
CA LEU A 200 -0.96 -24.11 1.55
C LEU A 200 -0.78 -24.10 0.03
N VAL A 201 -1.39 -23.11 -0.63
CA VAL A 201 -1.09 -22.89 -2.04
C VAL A 201 0.32 -22.32 -2.09
N GLU A 202 1.24 -23.05 -2.71
CA GLU A 202 2.58 -22.54 -2.98
C GLU A 202 2.45 -21.18 -3.68
N ARG A 203 3.07 -20.16 -3.06
CA ARG A 203 3.23 -18.88 -3.71
C ARG A 203 4.17 -19.13 -4.88
N SER A 204 3.64 -19.13 -6.09
CA SER A 204 4.45 -19.03 -7.29
C SER A 204 5.26 -17.73 -7.14
N ALA A 205 6.57 -17.86 -6.88
CA ALA A 205 7.48 -16.74 -7.01
C ALA A 205 7.49 -16.39 -8.51
N ALA A 206 6.93 -15.23 -8.83
CA ALA A 206 6.96 -14.62 -10.15
C ALA A 206 7.66 -13.28 -9.99
#